data_AF-A0A5E4YM84-F1
#
_entry.id   AF-A0A5E4YM84-F1
#
_cell.length_a   1.000
_cell.length_b   1.000
_cell.length_c   1.000
_cell.angle_alpha   90.00
_cell.angle_beta   90.00
_cell.angle_gamma   90.00
#
_symmetry.space_group_name_H-M   'P 1'
#
loop_
_entity.id
_entity.type
_entity.pdbx_description
1 polymer ?
#
loop_
_entity_poly.entity_id
_entity_poly.type
_entity_poly.pdbx_seq_one_letter_code
_entity_poly.pdbx_strand_id
1 'polypeptide(L)'
;MAKTQTAQARALADNVGLGIKCGQIVTGPDAVIKALAKAGAVDNHPDAVAYATRQGVEQVALADPDAAAEVAAAATDAKRSDGAPTEPAVQ
;
A
#
# COMPACT_ATOMS: atom_id res chain seq x y z
N MET A 1 -16.96 -9.87 -19.68
CA MET A 1 -15.54 -10.10 -19.32
C MET A 1 -15.07 -8.85 -18.58
N ALA A 2 -15.15 -8.85 -17.25
CA ALA A 2 -14.63 -7.70 -16.49
C ALA A 2 -13.12 -7.68 -16.69
N LYS A 3 -12.61 -6.69 -17.43
CA LYS A 3 -11.18 -6.43 -17.49
C LYS A 3 -10.80 -6.00 -16.07
N THR A 4 -10.11 -6.86 -15.34
CA THR A 4 -9.53 -6.48 -14.05
C THR A 4 -8.62 -5.29 -14.31
N GLN A 5 -9.08 -4.10 -13.95
CA GLN A 5 -8.34 -2.87 -14.18
C GLN A 5 -7.12 -2.93 -13.26
N THR A 6 -5.94 -2.95 -13.86
CA THR A 6 -4.69 -2.91 -13.12
C THR A 6 -4.27 -1.46 -12.92
N ALA A 7 -3.68 -1.17 -11.76
CA ALA A 7 -3.13 0.11 -11.39
C ALA A 7 -1.67 -0.05 -10.94
N GLN A 8 -0.97 1.08 -10.94
CA GLN A 8 0.41 1.17 -10.49
C GLN A 8 0.50 2.13 -9.32
N ALA A 9 1.36 1.83 -8.35
CA ALA A 9 1.62 2.70 -7.22
C ALA A 9 3.07 2.59 -6.78
N ARG A 10 3.64 3.65 -6.22
CA ARG A 10 4.98 3.65 -5.65
C ARG A 10 4.91 3.16 -4.21
N ALA A 11 5.71 2.17 -3.85
CA ALA A 11 5.83 1.73 -2.45
C ALA A 11 6.42 2.85 -1.58
N LEU A 12 5.73 3.19 -0.49
CA LEU A 12 6.19 4.19 0.48
C LEU A 12 7.00 3.56 1.62
N ALA A 13 6.75 2.28 1.89
CA ALA A 13 7.42 1.51 2.92
C ALA A 13 7.79 0.10 2.41
N ASP A 14 8.78 -0.50 3.05
CA ASP A 14 9.11 -1.91 2.85
C ASP A 14 7.98 -2.79 3.37
N ASN A 15 7.43 -3.62 2.49
CA ASN A 15 6.37 -4.57 2.81
C ASN A 15 6.91 -5.98 2.63
N VAL A 16 7.52 -6.52 3.69
CA VAL A 16 8.15 -7.85 3.70
C VAL A 16 7.15 -8.95 3.34
N GLY A 17 5.90 -8.85 3.80
CA GLY A 17 4.83 -9.80 3.49
C GLY A 17 4.45 -9.86 2.00
N LEU A 18 4.81 -8.83 1.23
CA LEU A 18 4.55 -8.75 -0.22
C LEU A 18 5.84 -8.81 -1.05
N GLY A 19 7.01 -8.86 -0.41
CA GLY A 19 8.31 -8.80 -1.08
C GLY A 19 8.59 -7.45 -1.77
N ILE A 20 7.88 -6.38 -1.38
CA ILE A 20 8.00 -5.06 -2.00
C ILE A 20 8.93 -4.20 -1.15
N LYS A 21 9.86 -3.49 -1.80
CA LYS A 21 10.74 -2.52 -1.13
C LYS A 21 10.28 -1.08 -1.30
N CYS A 22 10.62 -0.24 -0.32
CA CYS A 22 10.37 1.20 -0.42
C CYS A 22 10.96 1.78 -1.70
N GLY A 23 10.16 2.59 -2.41
CA GLY A 23 10.56 3.24 -3.65
C GLY A 23 10.34 2.44 -4.92
N GLN A 24 10.01 1.14 -4.86
CA GLN A 24 9.64 0.34 -6.04
C GLN A 24 8.26 0.70 -6.58
N ILE A 25 8.00 0.38 -7.85
CA ILE A 25 6.65 0.48 -8.43
C ILE A 25 5.94 -0.86 -8.29
N VAL A 26 4.78 -0.84 -7.67
CA VAL A 26 3.93 -2.00 -7.47
C VAL A 26 2.83 -1.98 -8.52
N THR A 27 2.64 -3.08 -9.25
CA THR A 27 1.56 -3.23 -10.24
C THR A 27 0.60 -4.33 -9.80
N GLY A 28 -0.71 -4.05 -9.78
CA GLY A 28 -1.72 -5.03 -9.40
C GLY A 28 -3.15 -4.55 -9.63
N PRO A 29 -4.17 -5.25 -9.10
CA PRO A 29 -5.57 -4.85 -9.26
C PRO A 29 -5.84 -3.47 -8.63
N ASP A 30 -6.59 -2.62 -9.32
CA ASP A 30 -6.92 -1.25 -8.87
C ASP A 30 -7.52 -1.22 -7.46
N ALA A 31 -8.41 -2.17 -7.14
CA ALA A 31 -9.02 -2.28 -5.82
C ALA A 31 -7.98 -2.50 -4.70
N VAL A 32 -6.99 -3.36 -4.96
CA VAL A 32 -5.92 -3.68 -4.00
C VAL A 32 -4.96 -2.50 -3.86
N ILE A 33 -4.56 -1.89 -4.98
CA ILE A 33 -3.69 -0.70 -4.97
C ILE A 33 -4.35 0.45 -4.20
N LYS A 34 -5.66 0.68 -4.39
CA LYS A 34 -6.41 1.68 -3.61
C LYS A 34 -6.48 1.35 -2.13
N ALA A 35 -6.65 0.08 -1.77
CA ALA A 35 -6.65 -0.35 -0.37
C ALA A 35 -5.28 -0.10 0.28
N LEU A 36 -4.20 -0.50 -0.38
CA LEU A 36 -2.82 -0.25 0.07
C LEU A 36 -2.52 1.25 0.18
N ALA A 37 -3.00 2.05 -0.77
CA ALA A 37 -2.82 3.50 -0.76
C ALA A 37 -3.58 4.14 0.41
N LYS A 38 -4.80 3.69 0.68
CA LYS A 38 -5.61 4.14 1.82
C LYS A 38 -4.97 3.74 3.16
N ALA A 39 -4.31 2.59 3.21
CA ALA A 39 -3.54 2.14 4.37
C ALA A 39 -2.21 2.89 4.54
N GLY A 40 -1.76 3.65 3.53
CA GLY A 40 -0.50 4.38 3.53
C GLY A 40 0.73 3.53 3.20
N ALA A 41 0.54 2.30 2.69
CA ALA A 41 1.64 1.41 2.30
C ALA A 41 2.25 1.79 0.93
N VAL A 42 1.42 2.32 0.02
CA VAL A 42 1.82 2.74 -1.33
C VAL A 42 1.22 4.11 -1.68
N ASP A 43 1.76 4.75 -2.70
CA ASP A 43 1.30 6.01 -3.25
C ASP A 43 0.85 5.79 -4.70
N ASN A 44 -0.45 5.83 -4.95
CA ASN A 44 -1.02 5.64 -6.28
C ASN A 44 -1.12 6.96 -7.09
N HIS A 45 -0.49 8.04 -6.62
CA HIS A 45 -0.53 9.32 -7.32
C HIS A 45 0.27 9.23 -8.63
N PRO A 46 -0.24 9.76 -9.76
CA PRO A 46 0.44 9.68 -11.05
C PRO A 46 1.84 10.29 -11.03
N ASP A 47 2.06 11.39 -10.30
CA ASP A 47 3.40 11.96 -10.11
C ASP A 47 4.37 11.04 -9.38
N ALA A 48 3.92 10.31 -8.36
CA ALA A 48 4.77 9.39 -7.62
C ALA A 48 5.22 8.22 -8.50
N VAL A 49 4.30 7.68 -9.31
CA VAL A 49 4.59 6.63 -10.30
C VAL A 49 5.50 7.15 -11.41
N ALA A 50 5.24 8.35 -11.94
CA ALA A 50 6.07 8.97 -12.97
C ALA A 50 7.49 9.26 -12.46
N TYR A 51 7.63 9.78 -11.24
CA TYR A 51 8.92 10.03 -10.61
C TYR A 51 9.71 8.74 -10.43
N ALA A 52 9.09 7.71 -9.85
CA ALA A 52 9.67 6.37 -9.70
C ALA A 52 10.11 5.80 -11.06
N THR A 53 9.26 5.92 -12.08
CA THR A 53 9.56 5.46 -13.45
C THR A 53 10.77 6.19 -14.03
N ARG A 54 10.86 7.52 -13.82
CA ARG A 54 12.00 8.34 -14.28
C ARG A 54 13.31 8.00 -13.57
N GLN A 55 13.24 7.54 -12.32
CA GLN A 55 14.40 7.05 -11.59
C GLN A 55 14.84 5.65 -12.02
N GLY A 56 14.05 4.96 -12.85
CA GLY A 56 14.34 3.59 -13.28
C GLY A 56 14.26 2.59 -12.13
N VAL A 57 13.41 2.85 -11.13
CA VAL A 57 13.22 1.90 -10.03
C VAL A 57 12.56 0.62 -10.51
N GLU A 58 12.81 -0.46 -9.80
CA GLU A 58 12.27 -1.76 -10.13
C GLU A 58 10.73 -1.78 -10.03
N GLN A 59 10.11 -2.42 -11.02
CA GLN A 59 8.67 -2.64 -11.05
C GLN A 59 8.37 -4.07 -10.61
N VAL A 60 7.61 -4.22 -9.54
CA VAL A 60 7.23 -5.50 -8.96
C VAL A 60 5.73 -5.69 -9.15
N ALA A 61 5.34 -6.80 -9.76
CA ALA A 61 3.94 -7.20 -9.81
C ALA A 61 3.53 -7.78 -8.44
N LEU A 62 2.33 -7.42 -7.97
CA LEU A 62 1.70 -8.07 -6.84
C LEU A 62 1.50 -9.55 -7.18
N ALA A 63 2.34 -10.40 -6.60
CA ALA A 63 2.29 -11.85 -6.81
C ALA A 63 0.97 -12.43 -6.27
N ASP A 64 0.47 -11.88 -5.16
CA ASP A 64 -0.75 -12.32 -4.52
C ASP A 64 -1.61 -11.13 -4.09
N PRO A 65 -2.72 -10.84 -4.80
CA PRO A 65 -3.58 -9.71 -4.50
C PRO A 65 -4.36 -9.89 -3.19
N ASP A 66 -4.58 -11.14 -2.76
CA ASP A 66 -5.29 -11.47 -1.53
C ASP A 66 -4.41 -11.17 -0.31
N ALA A 67 -3.14 -11.61 -0.34
CA ALA A 67 -2.15 -11.26 0.68
C ALA A 67 -1.96 -9.73 0.80
N ALA A 68 -2.05 -9.00 -0.30
CA ALA A 68 -1.95 -7.55 -0.29
C ALA A 68 -3.17 -6.84 0.30
N ALA A 69 -4.36 -7.41 0.12
CA ALA A 69 -5.56 -6.93 0.79
C ALA A 69 -5.46 -7.14 2.31
N GLU A 70 -4.93 -8.27 2.75
CA GLU A 70 -4.67 -8.55 4.17
C GLU A 70 -3.65 -7.58 4.78
N VAL A 71 -2.56 -7.27 4.07
CA VAL A 71 -1.57 -6.27 4.51
C VAL A 71 -2.19 -4.86 4.58
N ALA A 72 -3.03 -4.50 3.61
CA ALA A 72 -3.76 -3.22 3.64
C ALA A 72 -4.75 -3.15 4.82
N ALA A 73 -5.44 -4.25 5.12
CA ALA A 73 -6.33 -4.37 6.27
C ALA A 73 -5.56 -4.23 7.59
N ALA A 74 -4.44 -4.95 7.73
CA ALA A 74 -3.57 -4.90 8.91
C ALA A 74 -2.98 -3.50 9.15
N ALA A 75 -2.52 -2.82 8.09
CA ALA A 75 -2.00 -1.47 8.20
C ALA A 75 -3.07 -0.43 8.57
N THR A 76 -4.32 -0.62 8.13
CA THR A 76 -5.46 0.22 8.54
C THR A 76 -5.83 -0.01 10.01
N ASP A 77 -5.75 -1.26 10.49
CA ASP A 77 -6.01 -1.60 11.89
C ASP A 77 -4.94 -1.03 12.85
N ALA A 78 -3.66 -1.07 12.45
CA ALA A 78 -2.57 -0.43 13.18
C ALA A 78 -2.78 1.09 13.31
N LYS A 79 -3.31 1.75 12.27
CA LYS A 79 -3.62 3.19 12.32
C LYS A 79 -4.83 3.52 13.21
N ARG A 80 -5.67 2.53 13.54
CA ARG A 80 -6.74 2.67 14.54
C ARG A 80 -6.22 2.55 15.98
N SER A 81 -5.07 1.89 16.17
CA SER A 81 -4.47 1.65 17.49
C SER A 81 -3.52 2.77 17.95
N ASP A 82 -3.08 3.66 17.07
CA ASP A 82 -2.36 4.90 17.43
C ASP A 82 -3.34 6.04 17.82
N GLY A 83 -4.34 5.66 18.61
CA GLY A 83 -5.36 6.53 19.17
C GLY A 83 -5.54 6.18 20.64
N ALA A 84 -4.49 6.38 21.44
CA ALA A 84 -4.62 6.47 22.88
C ALA A 84 -3.97 7.77 23.35
N PRO A 85 -4.68 8.53 24.20
CA PRO A 85 -4.45 8.23 25.61
C PRO A 85 -5.73 7.78 26.29
N THR A 86 -5.62 6.62 26.94
CA THR A 86 -6.33 6.34 28.17
C THR A 86 -6.15 7.52 29.15
N GLU A 87 -7.20 8.26 29.43
CA GLU A 87 -7.33 8.98 30.70
C GLU A 87 -7.98 8.01 31.70
N PRO A 88 -7.29 7.55 32.76
CA PRO A 88 -7.96 7.08 33.96
C PRO A 88 -8.05 8.29 34.90
N ALA A 89 -9.06 9.14 34.72
CA ALA A 89 -9.39 10.14 35.73
C ALA A 89 -10.47 9.56 36.66
N VAL A 90 -9.98 8.92 37.72
CA VAL A 90 -10.72 8.65 38.94
C VAL A 90 -11.12 9.97 39.62
N GLN A 91 -12.40 10.09 39.94
CA GLN A 91 -13.07 10.72 41.10
C GLN A 91 -14.30 11.54 40.73
#